data_AF-A0A9W9LR89-F1
#
_entry.id   AF-A0A9W9LR89-F1
#
_cell.length_a   1.000
_cell.length_b   1.000
_cell.length_c   1.000
_cell.angle_alpha   90.00
_cell.angle_beta   90.00
_cell.angle_gamma   90.00
#
_symmetry.space_group_name_H-M   'P 1'
#
loop_
_entity.id
_entity.type
_entity.pdbx_description
1 polymer ?
#
loop_
_entity_poly.entity_id
_entity_poly.type
_entity_poly.pdbx_seq_one_letter_code
_entity_poly.pdbx_strand_id
1 'polypeptide(L)'
;MGSSPMSMRSVLTFFLLIVQLASALKFELPAASGGKNERCIRNFVSKDQLVVVTAIVSGSKGDGQRVDMHIKDSMGNEHGRPRDIAGEVRQAFTSTADTAFDVCLENQLSGRHAGSNAFRDIELDVEIGADARDWSSIQAQEKLKPVETDLRRIEEMVGDIVTEMEYLRTREQKLRDTNESTNERVKWFAFGTMGMLAALGAWQIVYLRAYFRSKHLI
;
A
#
# COMPACT_ATOMS: atom_id res chain seq x y z
N MET A 1 24.76 -0.30 35.55
CA MET A 1 24.27 -0.19 34.17
C MET A 1 24.35 1.28 33.77
N GLY A 2 25.46 1.69 33.16
CA GLY A 2 25.66 3.08 32.73
C GLY A 2 25.11 3.27 31.33
N SER A 3 24.07 4.09 31.18
CA SER A 3 23.56 4.54 29.90
C SER A 3 24.49 5.62 29.34
N SER A 4 25.31 5.26 28.35
CA SER A 4 26.15 6.20 27.62
C SER A 4 25.26 7.22 26.88
N PRO A 5 25.54 8.54 26.95
CA PRO A 5 24.81 9.52 26.14
C PRO A 5 25.15 9.30 24.67
N MET A 6 24.14 8.98 23.86
CA MET A 6 24.28 8.81 22.42
C MET A 6 24.80 10.12 21.82
N SER A 7 26.06 10.14 21.37
CA SER A 7 26.73 11.34 20.86
C SER A 7 25.90 11.98 19.75
N MET A 8 25.67 13.30 19.83
CA MET A 8 24.88 14.07 18.84
C MET A 8 25.39 13.88 17.39
N ARG A 9 26.68 13.57 17.24
CA ARG A 9 27.27 13.18 15.94
C ARG A 9 26.69 11.87 15.39
N SER A 10 26.46 10.88 16.25
CA SER A 10 25.84 9.59 15.89
C SER A 10 24.40 9.76 15.44
N VAL A 11 23.66 10.70 16.06
CA VAL A 11 22.29 11.03 15.67
C VAL A 11 22.28 11.75 14.32
N LEU A 12 23.19 12.71 14.11
CA LEU A 12 23.30 13.45 12.85
C LEU A 12 23.69 12.53 11.67
N THR A 13 24.62 11.59 11.89
CA THR A 13 25.01 10.61 10.87
C THR A 13 23.87 9.66 10.54
N PHE A 14 23.08 9.25 11.54
CA PHE A 14 21.91 8.41 11.33
C PHE A 14 20.83 9.14 10.53
N PHE A 15 20.60 10.43 10.81
CA PHE A 15 19.64 11.25 10.07
C PHE A 15 20.06 11.47 8.60
N LEU A 16 21.35 11.71 8.34
CA LEU A 16 21.91 11.81 6.98
C LEU A 16 21.80 10.51 6.18
N LEU A 17 21.89 9.35 6.85
CA LEU A 17 21.67 8.03 6.24
C LEU A 17 20.20 7.81 5.87
N ILE A 18 19.25 8.35 6.63
CA ILE A 18 17.81 8.23 6.35
C ILE A 18 17.40 9.06 5.12
N VAL A 19 18.02 10.22 4.89
CA VAL A 19 17.71 11.09 3.73
C VAL A 19 18.02 10.40 2.40
N GLN A 20 18.96 9.45 2.36
CA GLN A 20 19.30 8.67 1.15
C GLN A 20 18.21 7.65 0.76
N LEU A 21 17.21 7.41 1.62
CA LEU A 21 16.11 6.48 1.35
C LEU A 21 14.88 7.17 0.72
N ALA A 22 14.94 8.48 0.49
CA ALA A 22 13.86 9.21 -0.17
C ALA A 22 13.84 8.93 -1.68
N SER A 23 13.12 7.88 -2.07
CA SER A 23 12.83 7.58 -3.46
C SER A 23 11.61 8.39 -3.92
N ALA A 24 11.80 9.35 -4.82
CA ALA A 24 10.69 9.88 -5.62
C ALA A 24 10.29 8.82 -6.66
N LEU A 25 9.02 8.80 -7.07
CA LEU A 25 8.51 7.82 -8.04
C LEU A 25 8.93 8.21 -9.48
N LYS A 26 10.23 8.10 -9.74
CA LYS A 26 10.83 8.23 -11.06
C LYS A 26 11.46 6.91 -11.45
N PHE A 27 11.04 6.33 -12.56
CA PHE A 27 11.53 5.04 -13.00
C PHE A 27 11.89 5.05 -14.49
N GLU A 28 12.87 4.22 -14.83
CA GLU A 28 13.30 4.00 -16.21
C GLU A 28 12.44 2.89 -16.84
N LEU A 29 11.81 3.19 -17.97
CA LEU A 29 11.04 2.25 -18.77
C LEU A 29 11.85 1.83 -20.01
N PRO A 30 12.43 0.62 -20.03
CA PRO A 30 13.20 0.14 -21.17
C PRO A 30 12.30 -0.09 -22.38
N ALA A 31 12.78 0.26 -23.57
CA ALA A 31 12.04 0.04 -24.81
C ALA A 31 12.04 -1.43 -25.21
N ALA A 32 10.88 -1.95 -25.60
CA ALA A 32 10.73 -3.29 -26.13
C ALA A 32 10.50 -3.27 -27.65
N SER A 33 11.19 -4.17 -28.37
CA SER A 33 11.05 -4.39 -29.82
C SER A 33 10.04 -5.50 -30.16
N GLY A 34 9.57 -6.23 -29.13
CA GLY A 34 8.55 -7.28 -29.26
C GLY A 34 8.26 -7.92 -27.90
N GLY A 35 6.98 -7.95 -27.52
CA GLY A 35 6.49 -8.43 -26.21
C GLY A 35 5.79 -7.33 -25.41
N LYS A 36 4.84 -7.70 -24.53
CA LYS A 36 4.18 -6.76 -23.60
C LYS A 36 5.15 -6.41 -22.47
N ASN A 37 5.89 -5.32 -22.62
CA ASN A 37 6.77 -4.80 -21.57
C ASN A 37 6.14 -3.55 -20.97
N GLU A 38 4.99 -3.74 -20.31
CA GLU A 38 4.27 -2.69 -19.60
C GLU A 38 4.70 -2.66 -18.12
N ARG A 39 4.84 -1.45 -17.56
CA ARG A 39 4.97 -1.22 -16.12
C ARG A 39 3.67 -0.63 -15.61
N CYS A 40 3.01 -1.34 -14.71
CA CYS A 40 1.75 -0.91 -14.11
C CYS A 40 1.95 -0.52 -12.65
N ILE A 41 1.34 0.59 -12.26
CA ILE A 41 1.25 1.04 -10.87
C ILE A 41 -0.22 0.97 -10.47
N ARG A 42 -0.49 0.29 -9.35
CA ARG A 42 -1.82 0.05 -8.84
C ARG A 42 -2.10 0.96 -7.66
N ASN A 43 -3.22 1.67 -7.72
CA ASN A 43 -3.74 2.48 -6.62
C ASN A 43 -5.18 2.07 -6.30
N PHE A 44 -5.62 2.36 -5.08
CA PHE A 44 -6.99 2.12 -4.63
C PHE A 44 -7.75 3.44 -4.60
N VAL A 45 -9.01 3.41 -5.03
CA VAL A 45 -9.89 4.58 -5.03
C VAL A 45 -11.28 4.19 -4.51
N SER A 46 -11.88 5.08 -3.73
CA SER A 46 -13.26 4.89 -3.26
C SER A 46 -14.25 5.38 -4.31
N LYS A 47 -15.50 4.96 -4.19
CA LYS A 47 -16.60 5.38 -5.04
C LYS A 47 -16.74 6.91 -5.06
N ASP A 48 -17.02 7.46 -6.24
CA ASP A 48 -17.27 8.89 -6.50
C ASP A 48 -16.09 9.84 -6.20
N GLN A 49 -14.87 9.31 -6.05
CA GLN A 49 -13.65 10.12 -5.92
C GLN A 49 -13.05 10.48 -7.28
N LEU A 50 -12.58 11.72 -7.42
CA LEU A 50 -11.82 12.22 -8.58
C LEU A 50 -10.38 11.73 -8.49
N VAL A 51 -9.84 11.26 -9.61
CA VAL A 51 -8.44 10.87 -9.76
C VAL A 51 -7.83 11.69 -10.88
N VAL A 52 -6.64 12.24 -10.64
CA VAL A 52 -5.83 12.93 -11.65
C VAL A 52 -4.49 12.23 -11.74
N VAL A 53 -4.19 11.74 -12.95
CA VAL A 53 -2.93 11.06 -13.28
C VAL A 53 -2.10 12.00 -14.16
N THR A 54 -0.93 12.37 -13.66
CA THR A 54 0.06 13.18 -14.39
C THR A 54 1.26 12.31 -14.71
N ALA A 55 1.57 12.16 -16.00
CA ALA A 55 2.77 11.44 -16.44
C ALA A 55 3.69 12.40 -17.19
N ILE A 56 4.94 12.50 -16.74
CA ILE A 56 6.00 13.28 -17.38
C ILE A 56 7.00 12.29 -17.98
N VAL A 57 7.05 12.24 -19.31
CA VAL A 57 7.90 11.31 -20.07
C VAL A 57 9.04 12.07 -20.73
N SER A 58 10.27 11.61 -20.52
CA SER A 58 11.47 12.27 -21.06
C SER A 58 11.65 12.07 -22.57
N GLY A 59 12.29 13.04 -23.23
CA GLY A 59 12.64 13.06 -24.65
C GLY A 59 11.52 13.54 -25.60
N SER A 60 11.58 13.19 -26.89
CA SER A 60 10.82 13.88 -27.94
C SER A 60 10.13 12.95 -28.93
N LYS A 61 8.99 13.38 -29.48
CA LYS A 61 8.28 12.64 -30.52
C LYS A 61 9.18 12.46 -31.75
N GLY A 62 9.25 11.22 -32.26
CA GLY A 62 10.01 10.89 -33.48
C GLY A 62 11.47 10.47 -33.25
N ASP A 63 11.95 10.34 -32.01
CA ASP A 63 13.28 9.82 -31.69
C ASP A 63 13.39 8.28 -31.75
N GLY A 64 12.34 7.60 -32.24
CA GLY A 64 12.31 6.15 -32.40
C GLY A 64 11.79 5.37 -31.18
N GLN A 65 11.33 6.04 -30.12
CA GLN A 65 10.63 5.43 -28.99
C GLN A 65 9.22 6.03 -28.82
N ARG A 66 8.20 5.19 -28.62
CA ARG A 66 6.83 5.59 -28.36
C ARG A 66 6.38 5.08 -26.99
N VAL A 67 5.99 5.98 -26.11
CA VAL A 67 5.40 5.61 -24.81
C VAL A 67 3.88 5.78 -24.87
N ASP A 68 3.16 4.69 -24.58
CA ASP A 68 1.71 4.67 -24.48
C ASP A 68 1.31 4.43 -23.01
N MET A 69 0.25 5.11 -22.54
CA MET A 69 -0.29 4.93 -21.19
C MET A 69 -1.73 4.40 -21.26
N HIS A 70 -2.06 3.48 -20.36
CA HIS A 70 -3.35 2.80 -20.26
C HIS A 70 -3.82 2.82 -18.82
N ILE A 71 -5.00 3.41 -18.58
CA ILE A 71 -5.62 3.46 -17.24
C ILE A 71 -6.84 2.55 -17.27
N LYS A 72 -6.81 1.50 -16.46
CA LYS A 72 -7.90 0.51 -16.34
C LYS A 72 -8.22 0.25 -14.88
N ASP A 73 -9.48 0.00 -14.56
CA ASP A 73 -9.86 -0.48 -13.23
C ASP A 73 -9.85 -2.02 -13.14
N SER A 74 -9.99 -2.55 -11.93
CA SER A 74 -10.08 -3.99 -11.67
C SER A 74 -11.41 -4.60 -12.15
N MET A 75 -12.38 -3.76 -12.51
CA MET A 75 -13.68 -4.16 -13.08
C MET A 75 -13.62 -4.29 -14.61
N GLY A 76 -12.51 -3.87 -15.24
CA GLY A 76 -12.30 -3.90 -16.68
C GLY A 76 -12.72 -2.62 -17.41
N ASN A 77 -13.12 -1.55 -16.71
CA ASN A 77 -13.39 -0.26 -17.32
C ASN A 77 -12.07 0.44 -17.68
N GLU A 78 -12.00 0.98 -18.90
CA GLU A 78 -10.88 1.82 -19.34
C GLU A 78 -11.22 3.30 -19.12
N HIS A 79 -10.37 4.01 -18.38
CA HIS A 79 -10.58 5.43 -18.05
C HIS A 79 -9.79 6.39 -18.95
N GLY A 80 -8.71 5.91 -19.57
CA GLY A 80 -7.88 6.74 -20.44
C GLY A 80 -6.80 5.94 -21.17
N ARG A 81 -6.51 6.35 -22.41
CA ARG A 81 -5.52 5.69 -23.28
C ARG A 81 -4.71 6.67 -24.14
N PRO A 82 -3.97 7.62 -23.54
CA PRO A 82 -3.10 8.50 -24.31
C PRO A 82 -1.94 7.70 -24.94
N ARG A 83 -1.65 7.99 -26.21
CA ARG A 83 -0.60 7.34 -26.99
C ARG A 83 0.46 8.36 -27.39
N ASP A 84 1.68 7.87 -27.63
CA ASP A 84 2.82 8.69 -28.08
C ASP A 84 3.04 9.92 -27.19
N ILE A 85 3.14 9.65 -25.89
CA ILE A 85 3.33 10.65 -24.83
C ILE A 85 4.79 11.10 -24.85
N ALA A 86 4.99 12.41 -24.90
CA ALA A 86 6.28 13.07 -24.74
C ALA A 86 6.06 14.39 -23.99
N GLY A 87 6.83 14.64 -22.93
CA GLY A 87 6.57 15.73 -21.99
C GLY A 87 5.50 15.38 -20.97
N GLU A 88 4.76 16.38 -20.50
CA GLU A 88 3.70 16.23 -19.50
C GLU A 88 2.34 15.91 -20.14
N VAL A 89 1.66 14.88 -19.63
CA VAL A 89 0.26 14.58 -19.95
C VAL A 89 -0.53 14.43 -18.66
N ARG A 90 -1.74 15.00 -18.64
CA ARG A 90 -2.68 14.92 -17.52
C ARG A 90 -3.96 14.24 -17.95
N GLN A 91 -4.40 13.23 -17.21
CA GLN A 91 -5.63 12.50 -17.44
C GLN A 91 -6.43 12.44 -16.14
N ALA A 92 -7.70 12.86 -16.18
CA ALA A 92 -8.59 12.82 -15.03
C ALA A 92 -9.75 11.85 -15.28
N PHE A 93 -10.23 11.20 -14.22
CA PHE A 93 -11.45 10.39 -14.23
C PHE A 93 -12.08 10.32 -12.84
N THR A 94 -13.36 9.94 -12.76
CA THR A 94 -14.07 9.73 -11.49
C THR A 94 -14.40 8.26 -11.33
N SER A 95 -14.11 7.69 -10.16
CA SER A 95 -14.40 6.27 -9.89
C SER A 95 -15.90 6.03 -9.69
N THR A 96 -16.43 4.96 -10.28
CA THR A 96 -17.85 4.57 -10.15
C THR A 96 -18.14 3.62 -8.99
N ALA A 97 -17.10 3.01 -8.42
CA ALA A 97 -17.19 2.03 -7.33
C ALA A 97 -15.89 2.00 -6.50
N ASP A 98 -15.93 1.37 -5.33
CA ASP A 98 -14.72 1.09 -4.56
C ASP A 98 -13.89 0.02 -5.30
N THR A 99 -12.82 0.43 -5.96
CA THR A 99 -12.04 -0.44 -6.84
C THR A 99 -10.57 -0.04 -6.86
N ALA A 100 -9.71 -0.95 -7.32
CA ALA A 100 -8.32 -0.62 -7.63
C ALA A 100 -8.20 -0.32 -9.13
N PHE A 101 -7.38 0.66 -9.47
CA PHE A 101 -7.04 0.99 -10.85
C PHE A 101 -5.53 0.88 -11.09
N ASP A 102 -5.19 0.51 -12.32
CA ASP A 102 -3.83 0.31 -12.79
C ASP A 102 -3.52 1.38 -13.85
N VAL A 103 -2.44 2.12 -13.62
CA VAL A 103 -1.82 2.99 -14.63
C VAL A 103 -0.64 2.24 -15.23
N CYS A 104 -0.80 1.75 -16.46
CA CYS A 104 0.20 0.99 -17.19
C CYS A 104 0.87 1.86 -18.24
N LEU A 105 2.20 1.86 -18.31
CA LEU A 105 2.99 2.53 -19.35
C LEU A 105 3.80 1.49 -20.14
N GLU A 106 3.78 1.61 -21.46
CA GLU A 106 4.47 0.72 -22.39
C GLU A 106 5.38 1.55 -23.30
N ASN A 107 6.67 1.17 -23.38
CA ASN A 107 7.63 1.81 -24.28
C ASN A 107 7.93 0.90 -25.46
N GLN A 108 7.43 1.27 -26.64
CA GLN A 108 7.63 0.55 -27.90
C GLN A 108 8.71 1.21 -28.75
N LEU A 109 9.58 0.38 -29.32
CA LEU A 109 10.59 0.83 -30.27
C LEU A 109 9.95 1.08 -31.64
N SER A 110 9.81 2.35 -32.04
CA SER A 110 9.12 2.77 -33.27
C SER A 110 10.07 3.07 -34.45
N GLY A 111 11.34 2.65 -34.41
CA GLY A 111 12.27 2.86 -35.52
C GLY A 111 13.56 2.03 -35.48
N ARG A 112 14.24 1.88 -36.63
CA ARG A 112 15.54 1.18 -36.78
C ARG A 112 16.74 1.94 -36.18
N HIS A 113 16.53 3.17 -35.68
CA HIS A 113 17.59 4.10 -35.23
C HIS A 113 17.66 4.26 -33.71
N ALA A 114 16.85 3.51 -32.95
CA ALA A 114 16.96 3.57 -31.51
C ALA A 114 18.28 2.92 -31.07
N GLY A 115 19.07 3.66 -30.28
CA GLY A 115 20.36 3.19 -29.80
C GLY A 115 20.26 1.86 -29.06
N SER A 116 21.34 1.08 -29.09
CA SER A 116 21.53 -0.09 -28.23
C SER A 116 21.28 0.34 -26.77
N ASN A 117 20.19 -0.15 -26.15
CA ASN A 117 19.66 0.24 -24.82
C ASN A 117 18.83 1.53 -24.78
N ALA A 118 17.77 1.61 -25.59
CA ALA A 118 16.80 2.70 -25.51
C ALA A 118 15.89 2.57 -24.27
N PHE A 119 15.82 3.62 -23.46
CA PHE A 119 14.94 3.73 -22.30
C PHE A 119 14.32 5.14 -22.23
N ARG A 120 13.30 5.27 -21.38
CA ARG A 120 12.61 6.53 -21.07
C ARG A 120 12.52 6.72 -19.58
N ASP A 121 12.78 7.93 -19.11
CA ASP A 121 12.49 8.29 -17.72
C ASP A 121 11.02 8.70 -17.64
N ILE A 122 10.33 8.12 -16.66
CA ILE A 122 8.93 8.40 -16.41
C ILE A 122 8.80 8.85 -14.96
N GLU A 123 8.22 10.02 -14.79
CA GLU A 123 7.76 10.53 -13.50
C GLU A 123 6.23 10.47 -13.52
N LEU A 124 5.66 9.69 -12.59
CA LEU A 124 4.23 9.48 -12.50
C LEU A 124 3.74 10.03 -11.17
N ASP A 125 2.75 10.90 -11.25
CA ASP A 125 2.05 11.47 -10.10
C ASP A 125 0.56 11.11 -10.18
N VAL A 126 0.01 10.68 -9.06
CA VAL A 126 -1.37 10.18 -8.95
C VAL A 126 -2.02 10.83 -7.75
N GLU A 127 -2.87 11.80 -8.02
CA GLU A 127 -3.65 12.52 -7.01
C GLU A 127 -5.06 11.93 -6.94
N ILE A 128 -5.57 11.70 -5.73
CA ILE A 128 -6.87 11.08 -5.49
C ILE A 128 -7.68 11.94 -4.52
N GLY A 129 -8.97 12.11 -4.78
CA GLY A 129 -9.91 12.78 -3.86
C GLY A 129 -9.65 14.27 -3.75
N ALA A 130 -9.47 14.77 -2.52
CA ALA A 130 -9.31 16.18 -2.22
C ALA A 130 -8.03 16.79 -2.82
N ASP A 131 -6.99 15.99 -2.99
CA ASP A 131 -5.73 16.43 -3.60
C ASP A 131 -5.86 16.60 -5.12
N ALA A 132 -6.74 15.84 -5.76
CA ALA A 132 -6.99 15.92 -7.20
C ALA A 132 -7.87 17.12 -7.62
N ARG A 133 -8.48 17.84 -6.66
CA ARG A 133 -9.38 18.97 -6.95
C ARG A 133 -8.58 20.24 -7.24
N ASP A 134 -8.92 20.92 -8.34
CA ASP A 134 -8.36 22.23 -8.65
C ASP A 134 -9.02 23.33 -7.80
N TRP A 135 -8.48 23.52 -6.59
CA TRP A 135 -8.92 24.53 -5.63
C TRP A 135 -8.86 25.96 -6.19
N SER A 136 -7.99 26.24 -7.17
CA SER A 136 -7.88 27.56 -7.79
C SER A 136 -9.10 27.88 -8.65
N SER A 137 -9.63 26.88 -9.36
CA SER A 137 -10.85 26.99 -10.15
C SER A 137 -12.11 27.12 -9.28
N ILE A 138 -12.17 26.40 -8.14
CA ILE A 138 -13.27 26.48 -7.17
C ILE A 138 -13.30 27.86 -6.50
N GLN A 139 -12.14 28.38 -6.09
CA GLN A 139 -12.03 29.72 -5.51
C GLN A 139 -12.54 30.81 -6.45
N ALA A 140 -12.21 30.72 -7.74
CA ALA A 140 -12.66 31.66 -8.75
C ALA A 140 -14.17 31.56 -9.06
N GLN A 141 -14.72 30.34 -9.06
CA GLN A 141 -16.14 30.09 -9.33
C GLN A 141 -17.04 30.49 -8.16
N GLU A 142 -16.66 30.13 -6.93
CA GLU A 142 -17.45 30.43 -5.73
C GLU A 142 -17.14 31.82 -5.13
N LYS A 143 -16.15 32.55 -5.67
CA LYS A 143 -15.69 33.86 -5.18
C LYS A 143 -15.36 33.85 -3.69
N LEU A 144 -14.87 32.72 -3.19
CA LEU A 144 -14.54 32.54 -1.79
C LEU A 144 -13.30 33.36 -1.44
N LYS A 145 -13.26 33.92 -0.22
CA LYS A 145 -12.02 34.45 0.31
C LYS A 145 -11.04 33.28 0.48
N PRO A 146 -9.73 33.46 0.21
CA PRO A 146 -8.74 32.38 0.31
C PRO A 146 -8.81 31.57 1.62
N VAL A 147 -9.10 32.25 2.73
CA VAL A 147 -9.24 31.64 4.06
C VAL A 147 -10.42 30.68 4.17
N GLU A 148 -11.53 30.93 3.47
CA GLU A 148 -12.73 30.08 3.52
C GLU A 148 -12.54 28.79 2.71
N THR A 149 -11.85 28.88 1.57
CA THR A 149 -11.45 27.72 0.77
C THR A 149 -10.52 26.79 1.55
N ASP A 150 -9.53 27.35 2.25
CA ASP A 150 -8.61 26.56 3.07
C ASP A 150 -9.32 25.86 4.24
N LEU A 151 -10.27 26.54 4.88
CA LEU A 151 -11.04 25.95 5.99
C LEU A 151 -11.90 24.77 5.51
N ARG A 152 -12.53 24.89 4.34
CA ARG A 152 -13.34 23.82 3.74
C ARG A 152 -12.49 22.64 3.28
N ARG A 153 -11.29 22.91 2.74
CA ARG A 153 -10.31 21.85 2.43
C ARG A 153 -9.91 21.08 3.67
N ILE A 154 -9.63 21.77 4.78
CA ILE A 154 -9.27 21.12 6.06
C ILE A 154 -10.46 20.32 6.62
N GLU A 155 -11.68 20.84 6.51
CA GLU A 155 -12.88 20.11 6.94
C GLU A 155 -13.06 18.80 6.18
N GLU A 156 -12.93 18.81 4.84
CA GLU A 156 -12.99 17.59 4.02
C GLU A 156 -11.87 16.59 4.41
N MET A 157 -10.62 17.07 4.54
CA MET A 157 -9.49 16.21 4.96
C MET A 157 -9.70 15.60 6.36
N VAL A 158 -10.22 16.37 7.32
CA VAL A 158 -10.51 15.86 8.67
C VAL A 158 -11.65 14.84 8.63
N GLY A 159 -12.67 15.06 7.81
CA GLY A 159 -13.76 14.11 7.59
C GLY A 159 -13.26 12.75 7.11
N ASP A 160 -12.34 12.75 6.15
CA ASP A 160 -11.70 11.53 5.64
C ASP A 160 -10.91 10.80 6.76
N ILE A 161 -10.12 11.54 7.56
CA ILE A 161 -9.35 10.97 8.68
C ILE A 161 -10.26 10.35 9.76
N VAL A 162 -11.35 11.03 10.12
CA VAL A 162 -12.29 10.51 11.14
C VAL A 162 -12.91 9.19 10.67
N THR A 163 -13.28 9.12 9.38
CA THR A 163 -13.85 7.91 8.77
C THR A 163 -12.84 6.76 8.79
N GLU A 164 -11.57 7.03 8.48
CA GLU A 164 -10.50 6.02 8.54
C GLU A 164 -10.22 5.54 9.98
N MET A 165 -10.24 6.45 10.96
CA MET A 165 -10.08 6.10 12.37
C MET A 165 -11.19 5.20 12.89
N GLU A 166 -12.44 5.43 12.45
CA GLU A 166 -13.57 4.57 12.81
C GLU A 166 -13.45 3.18 12.19
N TYR A 167 -12.96 3.08 10.96
CA TYR A 167 -12.61 1.80 10.33
C TYR A 167 -11.52 1.05 11.13
N LEU A 168 -10.44 1.73 11.50
CA LEU A 168 -9.34 1.14 12.28
C LEU A 168 -9.82 0.66 13.66
N ARG A 169 -10.65 1.45 14.34
CA ARG A 169 -11.26 1.10 15.63
C ARG A 169 -12.10 -0.17 15.53
N THR A 170 -12.95 -0.27 14.50
CA THR A 170 -13.80 -1.45 14.28
C THR A 170 -12.94 -2.69 14.01
N ARG A 171 -11.83 -2.53 13.30
CA ARG A 171 -10.89 -3.61 13.02
C ARG A 171 -10.13 -4.06 14.27
N GLU A 172 -9.72 -3.12 15.13
CA GLU A 172 -9.10 -3.41 16.44
C GLU A 172 -10.05 -4.24 17.31
N GLN A 173 -11.31 -3.84 17.41
CA GLN A 173 -12.33 -4.55 18.20
C GLN A 173 -12.45 -6.01 17.75
N LYS A 174 -12.60 -6.26 16.44
CA LYS A 174 -12.65 -7.63 15.90
C LYS A 174 -11.39 -8.45 16.22
N LEU A 175 -10.21 -7.81 16.17
CA LEU A 175 -8.95 -8.48 16.51
C LEU A 175 -8.86 -8.80 18.00
N ARG A 176 -9.33 -7.90 18.88
CA ARG A 176 -9.40 -8.15 20.33
C ARG A 176 -10.35 -9.30 20.65
N ASP A 177 -11.54 -9.33 20.06
CA ASP A 177 -12.52 -10.40 20.27
C ASP A 177 -11.98 -11.77 19.81
N THR A 178 -11.29 -11.79 18.67
CA THR A 178 -10.64 -12.99 18.15
C THR A 178 -9.49 -13.46 19.06
N ASN A 179 -8.70 -12.53 19.59
CA ASN A 179 -7.62 -12.85 20.52
C ASN A 179 -8.18 -13.42 21.84
N GLU A 180 -9.21 -12.79 22.40
CA GLU A 180 -9.85 -13.22 23.63
C GLU A 180 -10.44 -14.64 23.51
N SER A 181 -11.23 -14.89 22.47
CA SER A 181 -11.83 -16.21 22.22
C SER A 181 -10.79 -17.30 21.94
N THR A 182 -9.69 -16.98 21.26
CA THR A 182 -8.58 -17.92 21.04
C THR A 182 -7.88 -18.23 22.36
N ASN A 183 -7.59 -17.21 23.16
CA ASN A 183 -6.96 -17.36 24.46
C ASN A 183 -7.82 -18.22 25.41
N GLU A 184 -9.14 -18.02 25.42
CA GLU A 184 -10.06 -18.84 26.22
C GLU A 184 -10.00 -20.32 25.82
N ARG A 185 -10.06 -20.63 24.52
CA ARG A 185 -9.96 -22.01 24.03
C ARG A 185 -8.64 -22.67 24.41
N VAL A 186 -7.53 -21.94 24.29
CA VAL A 186 -6.19 -22.44 24.65
C VAL A 186 -6.09 -22.69 26.16
N LYS A 187 -6.66 -21.82 27.00
CA LYS A 187 -6.72 -22.02 28.46
C LYS A 187 -7.45 -23.31 28.81
N TRP A 188 -8.63 -23.54 28.23
CA TRP A 188 -9.39 -24.78 28.47
C TRP A 188 -8.63 -26.03 28.04
N PHE A 189 -7.96 -25.99 26.88
CA PHE A 189 -7.11 -27.09 26.43
C PHE A 189 -5.93 -27.35 27.38
N ALA A 190 -5.30 -26.29 27.91
CA ALA A 190 -4.21 -26.41 28.87
C ALA A 190 -4.66 -27.03 30.20
N PHE A 191 -5.81 -26.59 30.74
CA PHE A 191 -6.40 -27.21 31.94
C PHE A 191 -6.76 -28.68 31.72
N GLY A 192 -7.34 -29.02 30.57
CA GLY A 192 -7.64 -30.41 30.21
C GLY A 192 -6.39 -31.28 30.15
N THR A 193 -5.32 -30.79 29.52
CA THR A 193 -4.04 -31.50 29.42
C THR A 193 -3.37 -31.72 30.77
N MET A 194 -3.35 -30.68 31.62
CA MET A 194 -2.81 -30.78 32.98
C MET A 194 -3.58 -31.81 33.81
N GLY A 195 -4.91 -31.81 33.72
CA GLY A 195 -5.77 -32.80 34.38
C GLY A 195 -5.49 -34.23 33.89
N MET A 196 -5.33 -34.42 32.58
CA MET A 196 -5.01 -35.72 31.99
C MET A 196 -3.66 -36.26 32.47
N LEU A 197 -2.62 -35.41 32.53
CA LEU A 197 -1.31 -35.79 33.05
C LEU A 197 -1.37 -36.20 34.53
N ALA A 198 -2.10 -35.45 35.35
CA ALA A 198 -2.29 -35.80 36.76
C ALA A 198 -3.04 -37.13 36.94
N ALA A 199 -4.09 -37.37 36.14
CA ALA A 199 -4.84 -38.63 36.16
C ALA A 199 -3.97 -39.83 35.74
N LEU A 200 -3.17 -39.69 34.67
CA LEU A 200 -2.22 -40.71 34.25
C LEU A 200 -1.14 -40.98 35.30
N GLY A 201 -0.62 -39.93 35.95
CA GLY A 201 0.35 -40.07 37.04
C GLY A 201 -0.21 -40.82 38.25
N ALA A 202 -1.42 -40.47 38.69
CA ALA A 202 -2.10 -41.18 39.78
C ALA A 202 -2.38 -42.65 39.42
N TRP A 203 -2.85 -42.90 38.19
CA TRP A 203 -3.07 -44.24 37.67
C TRP A 203 -1.78 -45.07 37.67
N GLN A 204 -0.66 -44.50 37.19
CA GLN A 204 0.64 -45.17 37.20
C GLN A 204 1.07 -45.58 38.61
N ILE A 205 0.86 -44.74 39.62
CA ILE A 205 1.20 -45.06 41.02
C ILE A 205 0.34 -46.23 41.54
N VAL A 206 -0.97 -46.21 41.27
CA VAL A 206 -1.88 -47.30 41.68
C VAL A 206 -1.51 -48.61 41.00
N TYR A 207 -1.24 -48.57 39.70
CA TYR A 207 -0.82 -49.74 38.92
C TYR A 207 0.47 -50.34 39.47
N LEU A 208 1.51 -49.52 39.71
CA LEU A 208 2.78 -50.00 40.27
C LEU A 208 2.60 -50.60 41.67
N ARG A 209 1.77 -49.99 42.53
CA ARG A 209 1.45 -50.56 43.85
C ARG A 209 0.75 -51.91 43.76
N ALA A 210 -0.23 -52.04 42.87
CA ALA A 210 -0.94 -53.30 42.66
C ALA A 210 0.01 -54.38 42.10
N TYR A 211 0.87 -54.01 41.15
CA TYR A 211 1.87 -54.89 40.56
C TYR A 211 2.85 -55.43 41.61
N PHE A 212 3.43 -54.58 42.46
CA PHE A 212 4.34 -55.02 43.52
C PHE A 212 3.67 -55.93 44.56
N ARG A 213 2.43 -55.63 44.96
CA ARG A 213 1.66 -56.49 45.86
C ARG A 213 1.42 -57.87 45.26
N SER A 214 1.16 -57.95 43.95
CA SER A 214 0.91 -59.23 43.26
C SER A 214 2.17 -60.10 43.11
N LYS A 215 3.35 -59.48 43.08
CA LYS A 215 4.63 -60.17 42.83
C LYS A 215 5.44 -60.47 44.11
N HIS A 216 4.92 -60.13 45.30
CA HIS A 216 5.61 -60.38 46.58
C HIS A 216 7.04 -59.81 46.63
N LEU A 217 7.27 -58.66 45.99
CA LEU A 217 8.56 -57.97 46.01
C LEU A 217 8.66 -56.95 47.16
N ILE A 218 7.56 -56.73 47.87
CA ILE A 218 7.37 -56.08 49.19
C ILE A 218 6.21 -56.80 49.87
#